data_AF-A0A166REC3-F1
#
_entry.id   AF-A0A166REC3-F1
#
_cell.length_a   1.000
_cell.length_b   1.000
_cell.length_c   1.000
_cell.angle_alpha   90.00
_cell.angle_beta   90.00
_cell.angle_gamma   90.00
#
_symmetry.space_group_name_H-M   'P 1'
#
loop_
_entity.id
_entity.type
_entity.pdbx_description
1 polymer ?
#
loop_
_entity_poly.entity_id
_entity_poly.type
_entity_poly.pdbx_seq_one_letter_code
_entity_poly.pdbx_strand_id
1 'polypeptide(L)'
;MAVAPINEVRKVINYAVTVIPPKKIMMGMPLYGYDWTLPYTPRGEFAESIGNREAVDRARRYGSVIRYDQKAQSPYYNYIDEERRQHVVWFEDARSVEAKYKLVSEYGLRGVSYWVLAKPFPENWQVLDNMFNIEKVIPAR
;
A
#
# COMPACT_ATOMS: atom_id res chain seq x y z
N MET A 1 1.69 -10.53 -5.74
CA MET A 1 1.80 -9.30 -6.57
C MET A 1 1.62 -8.12 -5.62
N ALA A 2 2.24 -6.97 -5.87
CA ALA A 2 1.98 -5.77 -5.08
C ALA A 2 0.47 -5.44 -5.06
N VAL A 3 -0.03 -4.91 -3.94
CA VAL A 3 -1.46 -4.59 -3.77
C VAL A 3 -1.87 -3.39 -4.64
N ALA A 4 -1.05 -2.33 -4.64
CA ALA A 4 -1.25 -1.13 -5.45
C ALA A 4 0.05 -0.71 -6.15
N PRO A 5 0.51 -1.46 -7.17
CA PRO A 5 1.76 -1.16 -7.86
C PRO A 5 1.70 0.22 -8.54
N ILE A 6 2.65 1.10 -8.21
CA ILE A 6 2.59 2.53 -8.59
C ILE A 6 2.56 2.74 -10.11
N ASN A 7 3.16 1.85 -10.89
CA ASN A 7 3.12 1.90 -12.35
C ASN A 7 1.72 1.69 -12.91
N GLU A 8 0.89 0.84 -12.30
CA GLU A 8 -0.51 0.65 -12.73
C GLU A 8 -1.40 1.76 -12.19
N VAL A 9 -1.16 2.21 -10.94
CA VAL A 9 -1.85 3.38 -10.36
C VAL A 9 -1.66 4.62 -11.24
N ARG A 10 -0.43 4.86 -11.71
CA ARG A 10 -0.11 5.96 -12.63
C ARG A 10 -0.87 5.87 -13.95
N LYS A 11 -1.03 4.67 -14.54
CA LYS A 11 -1.82 4.50 -15.77
C LYS A 11 -3.27 4.91 -15.56
N VAL A 12 -3.87 4.54 -14.42
CA VAL A 12 -5.24 4.94 -14.08
C VAL A 12 -5.34 6.45 -13.89
N ILE A 13 -4.39 7.07 -13.18
CA ILE A 13 -4.38 8.53 -12.98
C ILE A 13 -4.18 9.26 -14.30
N ASN A 14 -3.27 8.80 -15.17
CA ASN A 14 -3.06 9.35 -16.50
C ASN A 14 -4.34 9.43 -17.31
N TYR A 15 -5.18 8.39 -17.27
CA TYR A 15 -6.48 8.43 -17.91
C TYR A 15 -7.43 9.40 -17.19
N ALA A 16 -7.56 9.27 -15.87
CA ALA A 16 -8.53 10.03 -15.09
C ALA A 16 -8.37 11.55 -15.24
N VAL A 17 -7.14 12.06 -15.31
CA VAL A 17 -6.89 13.50 -15.46
C VAL A 17 -7.23 14.06 -16.84
N THR A 18 -7.45 13.21 -17.85
CA THR A 18 -7.92 13.65 -19.18
C THR A 18 -9.42 13.92 -19.21
N VAL A 19 -10.17 13.37 -18.25
CA VAL A 19 -11.65 13.42 -18.22
C VAL A 19 -12.21 14.03 -16.95
N ILE A 20 -11.43 14.15 -15.87
CA ILE A 20 -11.83 14.72 -14.58
C ILE A 20 -10.78 15.76 -14.15
N PRO A 21 -11.18 16.98 -13.74
CA PRO A 21 -10.25 17.94 -13.15
C PRO A 21 -9.47 17.32 -11.97
N PRO A 22 -8.13 17.42 -11.92
CA PRO A 22 -7.32 16.75 -10.89
C PRO A 22 -7.75 17.04 -9.44
N LYS A 23 -8.20 18.26 -9.16
CA LYS A 23 -8.71 18.70 -7.85
C LYS A 23 -10.02 18.02 -7.41
N LYS A 24 -10.62 17.18 -8.25
CA LYS A 24 -11.79 16.33 -7.91
C LYS A 24 -11.41 14.87 -7.68
N ILE A 25 -10.15 14.48 -7.89
CA ILE A 25 -9.70 13.10 -7.82
C ILE A 25 -9.06 12.83 -6.46
N MET A 26 -9.52 11.79 -5.77
CA MET A 26 -8.86 11.23 -4.58
C MET A 26 -8.28 9.87 -4.92
N MET A 27 -6.97 9.69 -4.74
CA MET A 27 -6.29 8.43 -5.05
C MET A 27 -6.55 7.40 -3.94
N GLY A 28 -7.00 6.19 -4.31
CA GLY A 28 -7.16 5.09 -3.35
C GLY A 28 -5.81 4.57 -2.85
N MET A 29 -5.69 4.33 -1.53
CA MET A 29 -4.51 3.78 -0.89
C MET A 29 -4.85 2.62 0.06
N PRO A 30 -4.25 1.44 -0.12
CA PRO A 30 -4.41 0.33 0.82
C PRO A 30 -3.61 0.58 2.11
N LEU A 31 -4.22 0.30 3.26
CA LEU A 31 -3.55 0.25 4.58
C LEU A 31 -3.27 -1.20 5.02
N TYR A 32 -3.21 -2.12 4.06
CA TYR A 32 -3.06 -3.56 4.29
C TYR A 32 -2.13 -4.18 3.23
N GLY A 33 -1.56 -5.31 3.62
CA GLY A 33 -0.89 -6.23 2.72
C GLY A 33 -1.68 -7.53 2.56
N TYR A 34 -1.09 -8.44 1.81
CA TYR A 34 -1.57 -9.81 1.65
C TYR A 34 -0.42 -10.80 1.80
N ASP A 35 -0.73 -11.91 2.45
CA ASP A 35 0.10 -13.11 2.51
C ASP A 35 -0.53 -14.20 1.63
N TRP A 36 0.19 -14.59 0.57
CA TRP A 36 -0.23 -15.66 -0.32
C TRP A 36 0.57 -16.92 -0.04
N THR A 37 -0.13 -18.02 0.24
CA THR A 37 0.40 -19.37 0.15
C THR A 37 0.66 -19.74 -1.33
N LEU A 38 1.78 -20.40 -1.60
CA LEU A 38 2.24 -20.80 -2.92
C LEU A 38 2.28 -22.35 -3.05
N PRO A 39 2.05 -22.90 -4.26
CA PRO A 39 1.73 -22.19 -5.50
C PRO A 39 0.32 -21.61 -5.50
N TYR A 40 0.13 -20.48 -6.19
CA TYR A 40 -1.20 -19.92 -6.38
C TYR A 40 -2.06 -20.87 -7.23
N THR A 41 -3.25 -21.19 -6.73
CA THR A 41 -4.27 -21.95 -7.45
C THR A 41 -5.49 -21.06 -7.72
N PRO A 42 -5.90 -20.88 -9.00
CA PRO A 42 -7.15 -20.19 -9.31
C PRO A 42 -8.34 -20.83 -8.57
N ARG A 43 -9.14 -20.00 -7.88
CA ARG A 43 -10.27 -20.43 -7.03
C ARG A 43 -9.88 -21.28 -5.80
N GLY A 44 -8.60 -21.26 -5.42
CA GLY A 44 -8.14 -21.81 -4.15
C GLY A 44 -8.37 -20.83 -2.99
N GLU A 45 -7.54 -20.96 -1.95
CA GLU A 45 -7.62 -20.10 -0.78
C GLU A 45 -7.35 -18.63 -1.11
N PHE A 46 -8.13 -17.74 -0.48
CA PHE A 46 -7.86 -16.32 -0.54
C PHE A 46 -6.60 -16.01 0.27
N ALA A 47 -5.83 -15.04 -0.22
CA ALA A 47 -4.71 -14.51 0.54
C ALA A 47 -5.20 -13.92 1.87
N GLU A 48 -4.45 -14.17 2.93
CA GLU A 48 -4.72 -13.57 4.22
C GLU A 48 -4.44 -12.06 4.13
N SER A 49 -5.42 -11.24 4.48
CA SER A 49 -5.19 -9.80 4.59
C SER A 49 -4.46 -9.52 5.90
N ILE A 50 -3.29 -8.88 5.83
CA ILE A 50 -2.45 -8.58 7.00
C ILE A 50 -2.24 -7.06 7.19
N GLY A 51 -1.90 -6.63 8.39
CA GLY A 51 -1.48 -5.25 8.65
C GLY A 51 -0.03 -4.98 8.21
N ASN A 52 0.33 -3.72 7.98
CA ASN A 52 1.71 -3.39 7.57
C ASN A 52 2.74 -3.66 8.68
N ARG A 53 2.39 -3.40 9.94
CA ARG A 53 3.23 -3.79 11.09
C ARG A 53 3.32 -5.29 11.27
N GLU A 54 2.18 -5.98 11.12
CA GLU A 54 2.11 -7.43 11.16
C GLU A 54 3.01 -8.07 10.08
N ALA A 55 3.06 -7.50 8.88
CA ALA A 55 3.95 -7.96 7.83
C ALA A 55 5.43 -7.87 8.24
N VAL A 56 5.85 -6.82 8.95
CA VAL A 56 7.21 -6.67 9.47
C VAL A 56 7.49 -7.68 10.59
N ASP A 57 6.56 -7.86 11.52
CA ASP A 57 6.70 -8.82 12.61
C ASP A 57 6.77 -10.27 12.09
N ARG A 58 6.01 -10.58 11.04
CA ARG A 58 6.03 -11.88 10.37
C ARG A 58 7.35 -12.11 9.62
N ALA A 59 7.90 -11.10 8.95
CA ALA A 59 9.24 -11.18 8.37
C ALA A 59 10.30 -11.47 9.44
N ARG A 60 10.20 -10.81 10.61
CA ARG A 60 11.10 -11.07 11.75
C ARG A 60 10.95 -12.50 12.27
N ARG A 61 9.71 -13.00 12.44
CA ARG A 61 9.43 -14.36 12.92
C ARG A 61 10.14 -15.42 12.07
N TYR A 62 10.08 -15.28 10.74
CA TYR A 62 10.65 -16.25 9.81
C TYR A 62 12.08 -15.89 9.33
N GLY A 63 12.72 -14.88 9.91
CA GLY A 63 14.07 -14.46 9.52
C GLY A 63 14.17 -13.97 8.07
N SER A 64 13.07 -13.49 7.50
CA SER A 64 12.99 -13.07 6.10
C SER A 64 13.48 -11.65 5.89
N VAL A 65 14.32 -11.45 4.87
CA VAL A 65 14.77 -10.12 4.46
C VAL A 65 13.68 -9.44 3.64
N ILE A 66 13.18 -8.30 4.14
CA ILE A 66 12.23 -7.45 3.42
C ILE A 66 12.95 -6.82 2.23
N ARG A 67 12.51 -7.17 1.02
CA ARG A 67 12.96 -6.59 -0.25
C ARG A 67 12.03 -5.47 -0.66
N TYR A 68 12.44 -4.69 -1.65
CA TYR A 68 11.64 -3.61 -2.20
C TYR A 68 11.65 -3.67 -3.72
N ASP A 69 10.47 -3.75 -4.33
CA ASP A 69 10.33 -3.72 -5.78
C ASP A 69 10.31 -2.27 -6.26
N GLN A 70 11.33 -1.88 -7.03
CA GLN A 70 11.47 -0.50 -7.51
C GLN A 70 10.44 -0.12 -8.57
N LYS A 71 9.91 -1.08 -9.34
CA LYS A 71 8.92 -0.82 -10.38
C LYS A 71 7.53 -0.62 -9.77
N ALA A 72 7.17 -1.49 -8.83
CA ALA A 72 5.90 -1.42 -8.12
C ALA A 72 5.92 -0.36 -7.01
N GLN A 73 7.11 0.04 -6.53
CA GLN A 73 7.29 0.82 -5.29
C GLN A 73 6.53 0.18 -4.14
N SER A 74 6.89 -1.07 -3.81
CA SER A 74 6.24 -1.84 -2.74
C SER A 74 7.21 -2.83 -2.09
N PRO A 75 7.19 -2.96 -0.75
CA PRO A 75 7.95 -3.98 -0.05
C PRO A 75 7.33 -5.37 -0.19
N TYR A 76 8.19 -6.39 -0.19
CA TYR A 76 7.78 -7.78 -0.22
C TYR A 76 8.84 -8.72 0.37
N TYR A 77 8.44 -9.93 0.72
CA TYR A 77 9.37 -11.01 1.06
C TYR A 77 8.71 -12.38 0.86
N ASN A 78 9.53 -13.42 0.95
CA ASN A 78 9.11 -14.81 0.93
C ASN A 78 9.55 -15.49 2.22
N TYR A 79 8.76 -16.44 2.69
CA TYR A 79 9.11 -17.32 3.80
C TYR A 79 8.56 -18.73 3.58
N ILE A 80 9.00 -19.66 4.42
CA ILE A 80 8.48 -21.03 4.49
C ILE A 80 7.91 -21.20 5.89
N ASP A 81 6.66 -21.65 5.97
CA ASP A 81 5.98 -21.89 7.25
C ASP A 81 6.35 -23.25 7.87
N GLU A 82 5.80 -23.55 9.04
CA GLU A 82 6.04 -24.79 9.78
C GLU A 82 5.54 -26.04 9.03
N GLU A 83 4.56 -25.88 8.13
CA GLU A 83 4.01 -26.91 7.26
C GLU A 83 4.80 -27.08 5.94
N ARG A 84 5.93 -26.37 5.82
CA ARG A 84 6.79 -26.33 4.62
C ARG A 84 6.11 -25.73 3.38
N ARG A 85 5.05 -24.94 3.57
CA ARG A 85 4.40 -24.18 2.50
C ARG A 85 5.21 -22.92 2.24
N GLN A 86 5.29 -22.55 0.96
CA GLN A 86 5.95 -21.31 0.57
C GLN A 86 4.95 -20.17 0.64
N HIS A 87 5.39 -19.02 1.12
CA HIS A 87 4.59 -17.82 1.21
C HIS A 87 5.25 -16.66 0.46
N VAL A 88 4.44 -15.74 -0.03
CA VAL A 88 4.88 -14.42 -0.49
C VAL A 88 4.00 -13.35 0.13
N VAL A 89 4.64 -12.36 0.73
CA VAL A 89 3.97 -11.24 1.38
C VAL A 89 4.24 -9.98 0.59
N TRP A 90 3.18 -9.23 0.25
CA TRP A 90 3.29 -7.86 -0.27
C TRP A 90 2.50 -6.92 0.64
N PHE A 91 3.10 -5.80 1.00
CA PHE A 91 2.51 -4.84 1.94
C PHE A 91 2.95 -3.42 1.60
N GLU A 92 2.68 -2.46 2.48
CA GLU A 92 3.09 -1.05 2.34
C GLU A 92 4.02 -0.65 3.48
N ASP A 93 4.97 0.24 3.20
CA ASP A 93 5.84 0.86 4.21
C ASP A 93 5.96 2.37 3.94
N ALA A 94 6.76 3.07 4.74
CA ALA A 94 6.95 4.51 4.59
C ALA A 94 7.47 4.90 3.19
N ARG A 95 8.28 4.05 2.54
CA ARG A 95 8.86 4.32 1.20
C ARG A 95 7.78 4.26 0.14
N SER A 96 6.94 3.23 0.18
CA SER A 96 5.84 3.07 -0.79
C SER A 96 4.74 4.10 -0.59
N VAL A 97 4.45 4.50 0.65
CA VAL A 97 3.54 5.61 0.98
C VAL A 97 4.08 6.93 0.43
N GLU A 98 5.35 7.25 0.69
CA GLU A 98 5.97 8.48 0.20
C GLU A 98 5.93 8.55 -1.34
N ALA A 99 6.24 7.44 -2.03
CA ALA A 99 6.17 7.38 -3.48
C ALA A 99 4.75 7.65 -4.01
N LYS A 100 3.71 7.12 -3.36
CA LYS A 100 2.31 7.36 -3.70
C LYS A 100 1.91 8.81 -3.43
N TYR A 101 2.36 9.42 -2.33
CA TYR A 101 2.11 10.84 -2.08
C TYR A 101 2.83 11.77 -3.05
N LYS A 102 4.05 11.44 -3.48
CA LYS A 102 4.72 12.18 -4.56
C LYS A 102 3.88 12.18 -5.83
N LEU A 103 3.18 11.08 -6.13
CA LEU A 103 2.24 10.99 -7.25
C LEU A 103 1.02 11.92 -7.08
N VAL A 104 0.48 12.03 -5.87
CA VAL A 104 -0.61 12.98 -5.55
C VAL A 104 -0.18 14.41 -5.84
N SER A 105 1.03 14.78 -5.40
CA SER A 105 1.61 16.10 -5.63
C SER A 105 1.91 16.35 -7.11
N GLU A 106 2.49 15.37 -7.81
CA GLU A 106 2.86 15.44 -9.22
C GLU A 106 1.66 15.77 -10.13
N TYR A 107 0.52 15.12 -9.91
CA TYR A 107 -0.70 15.37 -10.69
C TYR A 107 -1.59 16.47 -10.09
N GLY A 108 -1.21 17.04 -8.95
CA GLY A 108 -2.02 18.04 -8.24
C GLY A 108 -3.40 17.53 -7.82
N LEU A 109 -3.51 16.25 -7.46
CA LEU A 109 -4.77 15.60 -7.08
C LEU A 109 -5.36 16.25 -5.82
N ARG A 110 -6.64 15.97 -5.53
CA ARG A 110 -7.31 16.47 -4.31
C ARG A 110 -6.71 15.89 -3.03
N GLY A 111 -6.28 14.64 -3.08
CA GLY A 111 -5.76 13.92 -1.92
C GLY A 111 -5.89 12.41 -2.09
N VAL A 112 -6.01 11.72 -0.96
CA VAL A 112 -6.02 10.26 -0.88
C VAL A 112 -7.22 9.73 -0.10
N SER A 113 -7.66 8.51 -0.42
CA SER A 113 -8.72 7.80 0.26
C SER A 113 -8.23 6.43 0.72
N TYR A 114 -8.35 6.13 2.01
CA TYR A 114 -7.76 4.94 2.62
C TYR A 114 -8.75 3.79 2.77
N TRP A 115 -8.29 2.57 2.49
CA TRP A 115 -9.00 1.33 2.83
C TRP A 115 -8.04 0.39 3.58
N VAL A 116 -8.28 -0.03 4.83
CA VAL A 116 -9.26 0.46 5.83
C VAL A 116 -8.53 0.95 7.07
N LEU A 117 -9.20 1.79 7.87
CA LEU A 117 -8.66 2.31 9.13
C LEU A 117 -8.38 1.23 10.20
N ALA A 118 -8.99 0.05 10.07
CA ALA A 118 -8.94 -1.01 11.08
C ALA A 118 -7.54 -1.63 11.32
N LYS A 119 -6.56 -1.34 10.45
CA LYS A 119 -5.19 -1.86 10.57
C LYS A 119 -4.21 -0.73 10.91
N PRO A 120 -3.54 -0.77 12.07
CA PRO A 120 -2.58 0.26 12.44
C PRO A 120 -1.43 0.36 11.44
N PHE A 121 -1.23 1.56 10.91
CA PHE A 121 -0.08 1.92 10.09
C PHE A 121 0.40 3.34 10.42
N PRO A 122 1.00 3.57 11.60
CA PRO A 122 1.40 4.90 12.06
C PRO A 122 2.37 5.63 11.14
N GLU A 123 3.21 4.88 10.43
CA GLU A 123 4.19 5.40 9.49
C GLU A 123 3.48 6.13 8.33
N ASN A 124 2.31 5.66 7.88
CA ASN A 124 1.50 6.38 6.89
C ASN A 124 1.10 7.78 7.36
N TRP A 125 0.59 7.88 8.59
CA TRP A 125 0.12 9.16 9.15
C TRP A 125 1.27 10.15 9.35
N GLN A 126 2.44 9.67 9.78
CA GLN A 126 3.63 10.52 9.90
C GLN A 126 4.08 11.07 8.54
N VAL A 127 4.10 10.23 7.50
CA VAL A 127 4.46 10.70 6.15
C VAL A 127 3.40 11.69 5.63
N LEU A 128 2.11 11.47 5.91
CA LEU A 128 1.03 12.38 5.53
C LEU A 128 1.22 13.77 6.16
N ASP A 129 1.41 13.81 7.48
CA ASP A 129 1.60 15.05 8.23
C ASP A 129 2.86 15.81 7.81
N ASN A 130 3.92 15.09 7.41
CA ASN A 130 5.16 15.69 6.94
C ASN A 130 5.07 16.25 5.51
N MET A 131 4.21 15.70 4.65
CA MET A 131 4.14 16.06 3.24
C MET A 131 3.01 17.04 2.89
N PHE A 132 1.95 17.13 3.71
CA PHE A 132 0.76 17.90 3.39
C PHE A 132 0.19 18.65 4.59
N ASN A 133 -0.40 19.81 4.30
CA ASN A 133 -1.28 20.49 5.24
C ASN A 133 -2.69 19.87 5.13
N ILE A 134 -3.13 19.15 6.16
CA ILE A 134 -4.42 18.46 6.16
C ILE A 134 -5.57 19.46 6.28
N GLU A 135 -6.38 19.57 5.24
CA GLU A 135 -7.58 20.42 5.23
C GLU A 135 -8.65 19.87 6.18
N LYS A 136 -9.11 20.72 7.11
CA LYS A 136 -10.26 20.45 7.99
C LYS A 136 -11.47 21.21 7.45
N VAL A 137 -12.38 20.47 6.80
CA VAL A 137 -13.57 21.04 6.16
C VAL A 137 -14.73 21.33 7.13
N ILE A 138 -14.63 20.86 8.37
CA ILE A 138 -15.54 21.22 9.47
C ILE A 138 -14.71 21.99 10.50
N PRO A 139 -15.12 23.21 10.92
CA PRO A 139 -14.44 23.94 11.98
C PRO A 139 -14.37 23.10 13.25
N ALA A 140 -13.26 23.21 13.99
CA ALA A 140 -13.22 22.71 15.36
C ALA A 140 -14.37 23.37 16.15
N ARG A 141 -15.17 22.55 16.82
CA ARG A 141 -16.15 23.05 17.81
C ARG A 141 -15.42 23.65 19.00
#